data_AF-A0AAN8IE62-F1
#
_entry.id   AF-A0AAN8IE62-F1
#
_cell.length_a   1.000
_cell.length_b   1.000
_cell.length_c   1.000
_cell.angle_alpha   90.00
_cell.angle_beta   90.00
_cell.angle_gamma   90.00
#
_symmetry.space_group_name_H-M   'P 1'
#
loop_
_entity.id
_entity.type
_entity.pdbx_description
1 polymer ?
#
loop_
_entity_poly.entity_id
_entity_poly.type
_entity_poly.pdbx_seq_one_letter_code
_entity_poly.pdbx_strand_id
1 'polypeptide(L)'
;MRIAGPFLFRSRSLISSLLYSPRKMALSNEERRRTILSKGDNSYDIFPNLSRLVPDVDYCAFQVQSLREDMPPEPMPQQCSDTDLCFDSPMGFVRLPWSTANINNGFHQYVIIDRALRALVSDGAHCIEAVIVTLKECAPWIKSFDGLLGYMEGLTSAEERDALDVMAGIAKLAVNAKFILTAPVPLLRANRSNSVTLSQEQCSCLMAHAFFCTYRRERHNFNRINMASIFDGRNPLSHVKLRFILHYFAMVLKKMPSGCVSFRREVLPSDAIPDWEKEELSMPLVAVASDGSIEDSPGCLQVDFANEYIGGGVLNSGAVQEEIRFLICPEMMVSCLLCEKMGPLEVIHIIGAQRYSSYFGYGSSLEWAPYEDFACEPKDEFGRIKCELVAMDAKLFRPGFRNAQYKKENIDRELNKAYVGFLPKHRNACPVATGNWGCGVFGGDKELKSLIQMLAAARAGRDMIYYTFANKQFEISMNELYEKLLYKKATVGAVYKALISFEKEHERNPRLSVYEHVYAYVIFGWLDGKVFDALVQYMVSHLYLSLNENEDFLMDELP
;
A
#
# COMPACT_ATOMS: atom_id res chain seq x y z
N MET A 1 20.52 -22.95 67.99
CA MET A 1 21.68 -22.24 68.57
C MET A 1 22.61 -21.86 67.41
N ARG A 2 23.13 -20.63 67.44
CA ARG A 2 23.86 -19.83 66.40
C ARG A 2 24.78 -20.64 65.45
N ILE A 3 25.05 -20.20 64.21
CA ILE A 3 26.01 -19.12 63.87
C ILE A 3 25.89 -18.67 62.38
N ALA A 4 25.93 -17.34 62.19
CA ALA A 4 26.46 -16.50 61.08
C ALA A 4 25.81 -16.41 59.67
N GLY A 5 25.50 -15.17 59.26
CA GLY A 5 25.49 -14.72 57.85
C GLY A 5 26.91 -14.42 57.34
N PRO A 6 27.16 -13.63 56.26
CA PRO A 6 26.27 -12.98 55.30
C PRO A 6 26.59 -13.37 53.83
N PHE A 7 25.61 -13.86 53.05
CA PHE A 7 25.81 -14.14 51.61
C PHE A 7 24.79 -13.44 50.68
N LEU A 8 24.04 -12.47 51.20
CA LEU A 8 22.89 -11.88 50.49
C LEU A 8 23.12 -10.52 49.82
N PHE A 9 24.34 -9.97 49.82
CA PHE A 9 24.64 -8.69 49.16
C PHE A 9 25.53 -8.78 47.91
N ARG A 10 25.80 -9.99 47.39
CA ARG A 10 26.52 -10.18 46.10
C ARG A 10 25.66 -10.73 44.95
N SER A 11 24.38 -11.01 45.15
CA SER A 11 23.51 -11.58 44.11
C SER A 11 22.78 -10.54 43.24
N ARG A 12 22.57 -9.30 43.72
CA ARG A 12 21.95 -8.22 42.92
C ARG A 12 22.84 -7.76 41.76
N SER A 13 24.16 -7.75 41.96
CA SER A 13 25.12 -7.39 40.92
C SER A 13 25.37 -8.53 39.93
N LEU A 14 25.26 -9.81 40.34
CA LEU A 14 25.57 -10.93 39.45
C LEU A 14 24.46 -11.23 38.43
N ILE A 15 23.18 -11.04 38.77
CA ILE A 15 22.07 -11.32 37.85
C ILE A 15 21.86 -10.18 36.85
N SER A 16 22.06 -8.91 37.27
CA SER A 16 22.11 -7.79 36.32
C SER A 16 23.41 -7.75 35.51
N SER A 17 24.48 -8.45 35.91
CA SER A 17 25.70 -8.61 35.10
C SER A 17 25.70 -9.88 34.23
N LEU A 18 24.82 -10.85 34.50
CA LEU A 18 24.57 -12.03 33.66
C LEU A 18 23.51 -11.77 32.57
N LEU A 19 22.70 -10.71 32.75
CA LEU A 19 21.75 -10.21 31.76
C LEU A 19 22.31 -8.91 31.18
N TYR A 20 22.83 -8.98 29.96
CA TYR A 20 23.33 -7.84 29.17
C TYR A 20 24.67 -7.25 29.65
N SER A 21 25.78 -7.89 29.26
CA SER A 21 26.98 -7.12 28.93
C SER A 21 26.77 -6.57 27.51
N PRO A 22 26.66 -5.25 27.30
CA PRO A 22 26.61 -4.69 25.97
C PRO A 22 27.99 -4.89 25.34
N ARG A 23 28.21 -6.03 24.68
CA ARG A 23 29.00 -5.96 23.46
C ARG A 23 28.22 -5.00 22.58
N LYS A 24 28.80 -3.82 22.33
CA LYS A 24 28.30 -2.89 21.30
C LYS A 24 27.82 -3.72 20.13
N MET A 25 26.52 -3.73 19.86
CA MET A 25 26.05 -4.15 18.56
C MET A 25 26.78 -3.30 17.53
N ALA A 26 27.08 -3.88 16.38
CA ALA A 26 27.88 -3.18 15.37
C ALA A 26 27.20 -1.87 14.90
N LEU A 27 25.86 -1.77 15.00
CA LEU A 27 25.08 -0.62 14.53
C LEU A 27 23.91 -0.30 15.47
N SER A 28 23.75 0.97 15.83
CA SER A 28 22.56 1.58 16.45
C SER A 28 21.36 1.59 15.48
N ASN A 29 20.13 1.82 15.97
CA ASN A 29 18.93 1.90 15.11
C ASN A 29 19.05 2.99 14.02
N GLU A 30 19.65 4.14 14.34
CA GLU A 30 19.89 5.21 13.38
C GLU A 30 20.88 4.80 12.28
N GLU A 31 21.98 4.13 12.66
CA GLU A 31 22.95 3.58 11.70
C GLU A 31 22.33 2.47 10.84
N ARG A 32 21.47 1.63 11.42
CA ARG A 32 20.66 0.65 10.66
C ARG A 32 19.80 1.37 9.62
N ARG A 33 19.03 2.39 10.01
CA ARG A 33 18.18 3.17 9.09
C ARG A 33 18.99 3.81 7.95
N ARG A 34 20.11 4.47 8.28
CA ARG A 34 21.01 5.09 7.28
C ARG A 34 21.58 4.07 6.30
N THR A 35 22.00 2.91 6.79
CA THR A 35 22.54 1.82 5.96
C THR A 35 21.48 1.31 4.99
N ILE A 36 20.24 1.14 5.47
CA ILE A 36 19.13 0.66 4.66
C ILE A 36 18.78 1.68 3.56
N LEU A 37 18.61 2.96 3.91
CA LEU A 37 18.30 4.01 2.94
C LEU A 37 19.39 4.13 1.85
N SER A 38 20.67 4.07 2.24
CA SER A 38 21.79 4.11 1.28
C SER A 38 21.78 2.91 0.32
N LYS A 39 21.29 1.74 0.72
CA LYS A 39 21.05 0.61 -0.19
C LYS A 39 19.89 0.88 -1.15
N GLY A 40 18.82 1.50 -0.65
CA GLY A 40 17.67 1.92 -1.45
C GLY A 40 18.05 2.88 -2.58
N ASP A 41 18.89 3.87 -2.30
CA ASP A 41 19.35 4.84 -3.31
C ASP A 41 20.06 4.19 -4.51
N ASN A 42 20.69 3.02 -4.29
CA ASN A 42 21.46 2.30 -5.29
C ASN A 42 20.73 1.09 -5.90
N SER A 43 19.49 0.82 -5.47
CA SER A 43 18.74 -0.38 -5.86
C SER A 43 17.37 0.00 -6.41
N TYR A 44 17.03 -0.48 -7.59
CA TYR A 44 15.71 -0.28 -8.16
C TYR A 44 15.29 -1.48 -9.02
N ASP A 45 14.01 -1.85 -8.93
CA ASP A 45 13.41 -2.90 -9.74
C ASP A 45 12.85 -2.30 -11.04
N ILE A 46 13.43 -2.72 -12.17
CA ILE A 46 12.99 -2.30 -13.50
C ILE A 46 11.98 -3.27 -14.13
N PHE A 47 11.44 -4.24 -13.39
CA PHE A 47 10.52 -5.22 -13.95
C PHE A 47 9.06 -4.70 -13.97
N PRO A 48 8.35 -4.78 -15.11
CA PRO A 48 8.75 -5.41 -16.38
C PRO A 48 9.76 -4.57 -17.16
N ASN A 49 10.77 -5.23 -17.75
CA ASN A 49 11.73 -4.58 -18.62
C ASN A 49 11.07 -4.35 -19.99
N LEU A 50 10.78 -3.09 -20.34
CA LEU A 50 10.01 -2.79 -21.55
C LEU A 50 10.76 -3.06 -22.85
N SER A 51 12.08 -3.20 -22.80
CA SER A 51 12.89 -3.66 -23.94
C SER A 51 12.81 -5.18 -24.17
N ARG A 52 12.28 -5.94 -23.21
CA ARG A 52 12.22 -7.41 -23.24
C ARG A 52 10.91 -7.93 -22.63
N LEU A 53 9.79 -7.47 -23.19
CA LEU A 53 8.45 -7.93 -22.80
C LEU A 53 8.28 -9.42 -23.10
N VAL A 54 7.73 -10.18 -22.15
CA VAL A 54 7.39 -11.59 -22.33
C VAL A 54 6.04 -11.68 -23.06
N PRO A 55 5.97 -12.31 -24.25
CA PRO A 55 4.71 -12.48 -24.97
C PRO A 55 3.63 -13.14 -24.11
N ASP A 56 2.37 -12.69 -24.28
CA ASP A 56 1.19 -13.17 -23.53
C ASP A 56 1.23 -12.97 -22.00
N VAL A 57 2.33 -12.43 -21.46
CA VAL A 57 2.52 -12.15 -20.04
C VAL A 57 2.53 -10.65 -19.78
N ASP A 58 3.35 -9.92 -20.55
CA ASP A 58 3.54 -8.48 -20.41
C ASP A 58 2.87 -7.74 -21.56
N TYR A 59 2.10 -6.71 -21.23
CA TYR A 59 1.43 -5.83 -22.19
C TYR A 59 1.95 -4.40 -22.05
N CYS A 60 2.28 -3.76 -23.16
CA CYS A 60 2.63 -2.34 -23.22
C CYS A 60 1.72 -1.64 -24.24
N ALA A 61 1.00 -0.61 -23.81
CA ALA A 61 0.03 0.09 -24.65
C ALA A 61 0.63 1.17 -25.56
N PHE A 62 1.95 1.32 -25.58
CA PHE A 62 2.67 2.34 -26.35
C PHE A 62 3.94 1.76 -26.97
N GLN A 63 4.50 2.46 -27.96
CA GLN A 63 5.74 2.06 -28.60
C GLN A 63 6.93 2.43 -27.72
N VAL A 64 7.63 1.43 -27.19
CA VAL A 64 8.76 1.65 -26.28
C VAL A 64 9.86 2.50 -26.94
N GLN A 65 10.08 2.37 -28.25
CA GLN A 65 11.07 3.19 -28.97
C GLN A 65 10.69 4.67 -29.10
N SER A 66 9.43 5.03 -28.81
CA SER A 66 8.95 6.42 -28.88
C SER A 66 9.11 7.19 -27.57
N LEU A 67 9.59 6.54 -26.49
CA LEU A 67 9.86 7.20 -25.21
C LEU A 67 10.86 8.34 -25.36
N ARG A 68 10.47 9.54 -24.92
CA ARG A 68 11.28 10.77 -24.90
C ARG A 68 11.00 11.54 -23.62
N GLU A 69 11.92 12.38 -23.18
CA GLU A 69 11.78 13.11 -21.92
C GLU A 69 10.69 14.19 -21.97
N ASP A 70 10.41 14.76 -23.14
CA ASP A 70 9.60 15.95 -23.32
C ASP A 70 8.17 15.69 -23.84
N MET A 71 7.91 14.50 -24.37
CA MET A 71 6.65 14.16 -25.03
C MET A 71 6.13 12.78 -24.59
N PRO A 72 4.79 12.60 -24.46
CA PRO A 72 4.21 11.28 -24.24
C PRO A 72 4.60 10.29 -25.34
N PRO A 73 4.78 8.99 -25.02
CA PRO A 73 5.09 7.99 -26.02
C PRO A 73 3.89 7.74 -26.95
N GLU A 74 4.17 7.40 -28.20
CA GLU A 74 3.17 7.08 -29.21
C GLU A 74 2.42 5.79 -28.87
N PRO A 75 1.09 5.74 -29.10
CA PRO A 75 0.30 4.55 -28.81
C PRO A 75 0.69 3.35 -29.68
N MET A 76 0.45 2.15 -29.14
CA MET A 76 0.69 0.88 -29.84
C MET A 76 -0.62 0.08 -29.88
N PRO A 77 -1.17 -0.20 -31.08
CA PRO A 77 -0.76 0.32 -32.41
C PRO A 77 -1.02 1.83 -32.55
N GLN A 78 -0.47 2.52 -33.56
CA GLN A 78 -0.74 3.96 -33.74
C GLN A 78 -2.21 4.25 -34.10
N GLN A 79 -2.89 3.29 -34.73
CA GLN A 79 -4.29 3.41 -35.14
C GLN A 79 -5.08 2.23 -34.59
N CYS A 80 -6.30 2.52 -34.13
CA CYS A 80 -7.21 1.50 -33.66
C CYS A 80 -7.74 0.68 -34.85
N SER A 81 -7.45 -0.62 -34.85
CA SER A 81 -7.90 -1.57 -35.89
C SER A 81 -9.17 -2.32 -35.51
N ASP A 82 -9.36 -2.61 -34.23
CA ASP A 82 -10.57 -3.21 -33.67
C ASP A 82 -11.35 -2.17 -32.85
N THR A 83 -12.42 -1.63 -33.43
CA THR A 83 -13.26 -0.64 -32.75
C THR A 83 -14.17 -1.24 -31.68
N ASP A 84 -14.39 -2.57 -31.69
CA ASP A 84 -15.12 -3.26 -30.64
C ASP A 84 -14.26 -3.44 -29.38
N LEU A 85 -12.93 -3.31 -29.50
CA LEU A 85 -11.98 -3.31 -28.39
C LEU A 85 -12.15 -4.52 -27.46
N CYS A 86 -12.49 -5.68 -28.02
CA CYS A 86 -12.80 -6.90 -27.26
C CYS A 86 -13.83 -6.69 -26.12
N PHE A 87 -14.78 -5.76 -26.25
CA PHE A 87 -15.67 -5.32 -25.16
C PHE A 87 -16.50 -6.46 -24.53
N ASP A 88 -17.06 -7.32 -25.37
CA ASP A 88 -17.84 -8.49 -24.94
C ASP A 88 -16.99 -9.77 -24.81
N SER A 89 -15.67 -9.65 -24.98
CA SER A 89 -14.79 -10.81 -24.96
C SER A 89 -14.74 -11.45 -23.56
N PRO A 90 -14.88 -12.79 -23.47
CA PRO A 90 -14.62 -13.50 -22.24
C PRO A 90 -13.13 -13.47 -21.87
N MET A 91 -12.24 -13.10 -22.82
CA MET A 91 -10.78 -13.07 -22.68
C MET A 91 -10.26 -11.97 -21.73
N GLY A 92 -11.15 -11.20 -21.10
CA GLY A 92 -10.81 -10.39 -19.94
C GLY A 92 -10.04 -9.12 -20.26
N PHE A 93 -10.56 -8.33 -21.20
CA PHE A 93 -10.11 -6.96 -21.46
C PHE A 93 -10.96 -5.93 -20.70
N VAL A 94 -10.47 -4.72 -20.56
CA VAL A 94 -11.23 -3.57 -20.05
C VAL A 94 -12.37 -3.25 -21.01
N ARG A 95 -13.57 -3.04 -20.46
CA ARG A 95 -14.73 -2.57 -21.24
C ARG A 95 -14.63 -1.06 -21.43
N LEU A 96 -13.86 -0.66 -22.42
CA LEU A 96 -13.60 0.75 -22.71
C LEU A 96 -14.88 1.47 -23.18
N PRO A 97 -15.21 2.66 -22.64
CA PRO A 97 -16.47 3.35 -22.94
C PRO A 97 -16.71 3.63 -24.42
N TRP A 98 -15.63 3.82 -25.20
CA TRP A 98 -15.65 4.16 -26.62
C TRP A 98 -15.68 2.98 -27.59
N SER A 99 -15.84 1.76 -27.09
CA SER A 99 -16.07 0.59 -27.94
C SER A 99 -17.37 0.74 -28.75
N THR A 100 -17.33 0.33 -30.03
CA THR A 100 -18.53 0.25 -30.88
C THR A 100 -19.53 -0.80 -30.39
N ALA A 101 -19.04 -1.84 -29.69
CA ALA A 101 -19.86 -2.87 -29.03
C ALA A 101 -20.46 -2.41 -27.69
N ASN A 102 -20.15 -1.21 -27.18
CA ASN A 102 -20.81 -0.66 -26.00
C ASN A 102 -22.25 -0.20 -26.33
N ILE A 103 -23.15 -1.16 -26.47
CA ILE A 103 -24.56 -0.97 -26.83
C ILE A 103 -25.45 -1.23 -25.61
N ASN A 104 -26.38 -0.32 -25.33
CA ASN A 104 -27.40 -0.51 -24.30
C ASN A 104 -28.77 -0.13 -24.89
N ASN A 105 -29.77 -1.00 -24.72
CA ASN A 105 -31.10 -0.87 -25.31
C ASN A 105 -31.11 -0.54 -26.82
N GLY A 106 -30.16 -1.11 -27.58
CA GLY A 106 -30.04 -0.89 -29.03
C GLY A 106 -29.31 0.41 -29.43
N PHE A 107 -28.82 1.20 -28.49
CA PHE A 107 -28.09 2.45 -28.77
C PHE A 107 -26.62 2.35 -28.41
N HIS A 108 -25.75 2.82 -29.31
CA HIS A 108 -24.32 2.99 -29.05
C HIS A 108 -24.11 4.04 -27.96
N GLN A 109 -23.72 3.61 -26.77
CA GLN A 109 -23.63 4.50 -25.60
C GLN A 109 -22.58 5.58 -25.80
N TYR A 110 -21.48 5.26 -26.49
CA TYR A 110 -20.43 6.24 -26.72
C TYR A 110 -20.85 7.40 -27.61
N VAL A 111 -21.85 7.24 -28.49
CA VAL A 111 -22.35 8.37 -29.30
C VAL A 111 -22.95 9.46 -28.42
N ILE A 112 -23.65 9.06 -27.35
CA ILE A 112 -24.24 9.98 -26.38
C ILE A 112 -23.14 10.61 -25.52
N ILE A 113 -22.21 9.79 -25.02
CA ILE A 113 -21.08 10.22 -24.19
C ILE A 113 -20.18 11.20 -24.96
N ASP A 114 -19.73 10.84 -26.17
CA ASP A 114 -18.85 11.67 -27.01
C ASP A 114 -19.51 13.00 -27.37
N ARG A 115 -20.82 13.01 -27.67
CA ARG A 115 -21.57 14.24 -27.91
C ARG A 115 -21.59 15.15 -26.68
N ALA A 116 -21.93 14.62 -25.51
CA ALA A 116 -22.00 15.39 -24.26
C ALA A 116 -20.63 15.98 -23.90
N LEU A 117 -19.58 15.16 -23.96
CA LEU A 117 -18.22 15.61 -23.67
C LEU A 117 -17.72 16.66 -24.68
N ARG A 118 -17.99 16.48 -25.99
CA ARG A 118 -17.61 17.46 -27.02
C ARG A 118 -18.34 18.79 -26.86
N ALA A 119 -19.60 18.77 -26.43
CA ALA A 119 -20.33 19.99 -26.12
C ALA A 119 -19.61 20.74 -24.99
N LEU A 120 -19.29 20.07 -23.88
CA LEU A 120 -18.54 20.69 -22.77
C LEU A 120 -17.16 21.21 -23.19
N VAL A 121 -16.46 20.51 -24.10
CA VAL A 121 -15.16 20.96 -24.63
C VAL A 121 -15.31 22.18 -25.54
N SER A 122 -16.37 22.26 -26.33
CA SER A 122 -16.56 23.35 -27.31
C SER A 122 -17.08 24.61 -26.64
N ASP A 123 -18.04 24.45 -25.74
CA ASP A 123 -18.68 25.55 -25.04
C ASP A 123 -17.83 26.02 -23.84
N GLY A 124 -17.08 25.10 -23.23
CA GLY A 124 -16.41 25.32 -21.95
C GLY A 124 -17.35 25.12 -20.76
N ALA A 125 -16.77 25.00 -19.56
CA ALA A 125 -17.53 24.87 -18.33
C ALA A 125 -17.76 26.27 -17.70
N HIS A 126 -18.74 27.03 -18.18
CA HIS A 126 -18.99 28.38 -17.64
C HIS A 126 -19.56 28.41 -16.22
N CYS A 127 -20.17 27.31 -15.78
CA CYS A 127 -20.69 27.11 -14.44
C CYS A 127 -20.74 25.60 -14.12
N ILE A 128 -20.95 25.27 -12.85
CA ILE A 128 -20.99 23.87 -12.40
C ILE A 128 -22.17 23.09 -13.00
N GLU A 129 -23.27 23.76 -13.29
CA GLU A 129 -24.46 23.14 -13.90
C GLU A 129 -24.13 22.55 -15.28
N ALA A 130 -23.27 23.18 -16.07
CA ALA A 130 -22.84 22.65 -17.37
C ALA A 130 -22.10 21.31 -17.22
N VAL A 131 -21.24 21.20 -16.20
CA VAL A 131 -20.53 19.97 -15.88
C VAL A 131 -21.51 18.90 -15.37
N ILE A 132 -22.45 19.26 -14.49
CA ILE A 132 -23.47 18.34 -13.96
C ILE A 132 -24.38 17.83 -15.07
N VAL A 133 -24.80 18.68 -16.01
CA VAL A 133 -25.59 18.25 -17.19
C VAL A 133 -24.80 17.23 -18.00
N THR A 134 -23.52 17.51 -18.27
CA THR A 134 -22.63 16.58 -18.98
C THR A 134 -22.50 15.25 -18.24
N LEU A 135 -22.32 15.27 -16.92
CA LEU A 135 -22.27 14.08 -16.08
C LEU A 135 -23.58 13.28 -16.12
N LYS A 136 -24.73 13.95 -16.10
CA LYS A 136 -26.05 13.29 -16.21
C LYS A 136 -26.27 12.67 -17.59
N GLU A 137 -25.79 13.28 -18.66
CA GLU A 137 -25.84 12.67 -19.99
C GLU A 137 -24.91 11.45 -20.11
N CYS A 138 -23.70 11.54 -19.55
CA CYS A 138 -22.74 10.43 -19.54
C CYS A 138 -23.16 9.27 -18.63
N ALA A 139 -23.75 9.59 -17.48
CA ALA A 139 -24.05 8.65 -16.40
C ALA A 139 -25.41 8.98 -15.76
N PRO A 140 -26.54 8.73 -16.44
CA PRO A 140 -27.88 9.10 -15.98
C PRO A 140 -28.34 8.39 -14.70
N TRP A 141 -27.59 7.39 -14.24
CA TRP A 141 -27.85 6.64 -13.01
C TRP A 141 -27.34 7.34 -11.75
N ILE A 142 -26.56 8.42 -11.88
CA ILE A 142 -26.12 9.25 -10.73
C ILE A 142 -27.32 10.06 -10.22
N LYS A 143 -27.58 9.98 -8.91
CA LYS A 143 -28.78 10.57 -8.30
C LYS A 143 -28.55 11.93 -7.64
N SER A 144 -27.35 12.16 -7.10
CA SER A 144 -26.99 13.38 -6.40
C SER A 144 -25.61 13.87 -6.84
N PHE A 145 -25.42 15.18 -6.80
CA PHE A 145 -24.17 15.89 -7.04
C PHE A 145 -23.83 16.83 -5.87
N ASP A 146 -24.43 16.63 -4.69
CA ASP A 146 -24.29 17.54 -3.54
C ASP A 146 -22.84 17.67 -3.06
N GLY A 147 -22.04 16.60 -3.19
CA GLY A 147 -20.62 16.63 -2.84
C GLY A 147 -19.77 17.44 -3.82
N LEU A 148 -20.16 17.44 -5.10
CA LEU A 148 -19.53 18.28 -6.12
C LEU A 148 -19.95 19.74 -5.93
N LEU A 149 -21.24 20.01 -5.73
CA LEU A 149 -21.76 21.35 -5.44
C LEU A 149 -21.14 21.95 -4.17
N GLY A 150 -21.12 21.19 -3.08
CA GLY A 150 -20.52 21.63 -1.82
C GLY A 150 -19.01 21.85 -1.91
N TYR A 151 -18.30 21.13 -2.78
CA TYR A 151 -16.91 21.46 -3.10
C TYR A 151 -16.79 22.82 -3.77
N MET A 152 -17.62 23.10 -4.78
CA MET A 152 -17.62 24.38 -5.50
C MET A 152 -17.99 25.56 -4.59
N GLU A 153 -18.99 25.40 -3.72
CA GLU A 153 -19.41 26.42 -2.75
C GLU A 153 -18.30 26.82 -1.77
N GLY A 154 -17.34 25.91 -1.52
CA GLY A 154 -16.19 26.15 -0.66
C GLY A 154 -15.03 26.88 -1.32
N LEU A 155 -15.09 27.16 -2.62
CA LEU A 155 -14.02 27.81 -3.39
C LEU A 155 -14.17 29.32 -3.46
N THR A 156 -13.05 30.03 -3.59
CA THR A 156 -13.07 31.42 -4.04
C THR A 156 -13.46 31.51 -5.52
N SER A 157 -13.92 32.68 -5.99
CA SER A 157 -14.30 32.84 -7.41
C SER A 157 -13.16 32.60 -8.40
N ALA A 158 -11.89 32.70 -7.98
CA ALA A 158 -10.76 32.36 -8.84
C ALA A 158 -10.57 30.83 -8.91
N GLU A 159 -10.56 30.17 -7.76
CA GLU A 159 -10.45 28.70 -7.67
C GLU A 159 -11.63 28.00 -8.35
N GLU A 160 -12.83 28.56 -8.27
CA GLU A 160 -14.01 28.07 -8.97
C GLU A 160 -13.81 28.05 -10.49
N ARG A 161 -13.30 29.16 -11.07
CA ARG A 161 -13.00 29.21 -12.51
C ARG A 161 -11.92 28.22 -12.89
N ASP A 162 -10.85 28.13 -12.10
CA ASP A 162 -9.77 27.17 -12.34
C ASP A 162 -10.30 25.72 -12.29
N ALA A 163 -11.16 25.39 -11.32
CA ALA A 163 -11.77 24.08 -11.20
C ALA A 163 -12.66 23.74 -12.40
N LEU A 164 -13.46 24.70 -12.88
CA LEU A 164 -14.30 24.54 -14.06
C LEU A 164 -13.46 24.34 -15.34
N ASP A 165 -12.41 25.14 -15.54
CA ASP A 165 -11.48 24.99 -16.66
C ASP A 165 -10.80 23.62 -16.65
N VAL A 166 -10.41 23.15 -15.46
CA VAL A 166 -9.88 21.79 -15.28
C VAL A 166 -10.92 20.76 -15.67
N MET A 167 -12.17 20.85 -15.22
CA MET A 167 -13.24 19.89 -15.58
C MET A 167 -13.52 19.85 -17.09
N ALA A 168 -13.47 21.00 -17.78
CA ALA A 168 -13.54 21.04 -19.24
C ALA A 168 -12.31 20.37 -19.90
N GLY A 169 -11.12 20.57 -19.34
CA GLY A 169 -9.91 19.87 -19.74
C GLY A 169 -9.98 18.35 -19.55
N ILE A 170 -10.60 17.87 -18.46
CA ILE A 170 -10.87 16.43 -18.25
C ILE A 170 -11.75 15.90 -19.39
N ALA A 171 -12.76 16.64 -19.82
CA ALA A 171 -13.60 16.22 -20.95
C ALA A 171 -12.80 16.09 -22.25
N LYS A 172 -11.84 16.99 -22.48
CA LYS A 172 -10.91 16.91 -23.62
C LYS A 172 -10.06 15.64 -23.59
N LEU A 173 -9.53 15.26 -22.42
CA LEU A 173 -8.81 13.99 -22.25
C LEU A 173 -9.71 12.79 -22.59
N ALA A 174 -10.94 12.77 -22.06
CA ALA A 174 -11.89 11.69 -22.34
C ALA A 174 -12.25 11.58 -23.84
N VAL A 175 -12.54 12.71 -24.51
CA VAL A 175 -12.83 12.73 -25.96
C VAL A 175 -11.67 12.19 -26.80
N ASN A 176 -10.44 12.47 -26.37
CA ASN A 176 -9.23 12.04 -27.07
C ASN A 176 -8.82 10.60 -26.76
N ALA A 177 -9.38 9.97 -25.73
CA ALA A 177 -8.95 8.67 -25.23
C ALA A 177 -8.88 7.59 -26.33
N LYS A 178 -9.83 7.56 -27.27
CA LYS A 178 -9.85 6.61 -28.39
C LYS A 178 -8.66 6.69 -29.36
N PHE A 179 -7.96 7.82 -29.38
CA PHE A 179 -6.76 8.03 -30.20
C PHE A 179 -5.47 7.72 -29.43
N ILE A 180 -5.54 7.65 -28.10
CA ILE A 180 -4.41 7.42 -27.19
C ILE A 180 -4.39 5.96 -26.69
N LEU A 181 -5.57 5.33 -26.59
CA LEU A 181 -5.78 3.92 -26.24
C LEU A 181 -6.42 3.21 -27.44
N THR A 182 -5.55 2.78 -28.34
CA THR A 182 -5.87 2.27 -29.68
C THR A 182 -5.97 0.74 -29.75
N ALA A 183 -5.81 0.04 -28.62
CA ALA A 183 -5.95 -1.40 -28.52
C ALA A 183 -6.71 -1.78 -27.23
N PRO A 184 -7.31 -2.99 -27.20
CA PRO A 184 -7.87 -3.56 -25.98
C PRO A 184 -6.83 -3.61 -24.85
N VAL A 185 -7.18 -3.08 -23.68
CA VAL A 185 -6.32 -3.16 -22.49
C VAL A 185 -6.66 -4.44 -21.71
N PRO A 186 -5.71 -5.38 -21.51
CA PRO A 186 -5.99 -6.62 -20.79
C PRO A 186 -6.18 -6.36 -19.28
N LEU A 187 -6.99 -7.19 -18.64
CA LEU A 187 -7.15 -7.19 -17.19
C LEU A 187 -6.12 -8.10 -16.52
N LEU A 188 -5.70 -7.71 -15.33
CA LEU A 188 -4.87 -8.51 -14.43
C LEU A 188 -5.76 -9.42 -13.60
N ARG A 189 -6.05 -10.60 -14.16
CA ARG A 189 -6.99 -11.62 -13.63
C ARG A 189 -6.41 -12.44 -12.49
N ALA A 190 -7.29 -12.98 -11.65
CA ALA A 190 -6.91 -13.89 -10.59
C ALA A 190 -6.19 -15.15 -11.09
N ASN A 191 -5.21 -15.60 -10.31
CA ASN A 191 -4.34 -16.74 -10.52
C ASN A 191 -3.44 -16.64 -11.77
N ARG A 192 -3.18 -15.43 -12.28
CA ARG A 192 -2.26 -15.21 -13.40
C ARG A 192 -1.26 -14.10 -13.11
N SER A 193 0.03 -14.42 -13.22
CA SER A 193 1.09 -13.42 -13.16
C SER A 193 1.20 -12.74 -14.52
N ASN A 194 0.88 -11.45 -14.58
CA ASN A 194 0.83 -10.65 -15.80
C ASN A 194 1.21 -9.20 -15.48
N SER A 195 1.59 -8.43 -16.50
CA SER A 195 1.82 -7.00 -16.37
C SER A 195 1.15 -6.18 -17.47
N VAL A 196 0.77 -4.94 -17.12
CA VAL A 196 0.21 -3.93 -18.01
C VAL A 196 0.97 -2.64 -17.77
N THR A 197 1.62 -2.12 -18.82
CA THR A 197 2.31 -0.83 -18.78
C THR A 197 1.58 0.17 -19.68
N LEU A 198 1.23 1.31 -19.08
CA LEU A 198 0.50 2.41 -19.72
C LEU A 198 1.32 3.69 -19.60
N SER A 199 1.26 4.56 -20.60
CA SER A 199 1.82 5.91 -20.44
C SER A 199 1.00 6.70 -19.42
N GLN A 200 1.60 7.74 -18.82
CA GLN A 200 0.87 8.61 -17.90
C GLN A 200 -0.29 9.34 -18.60
N GLU A 201 -0.16 9.63 -19.89
CA GLU A 201 -1.25 10.15 -20.73
C GLU A 201 -2.41 9.13 -20.90
N GLN A 202 -2.09 7.85 -21.09
CA GLN A 202 -3.09 6.79 -21.13
C GLN A 202 -3.80 6.64 -19.78
N CYS A 203 -3.07 6.71 -18.67
CA CYS A 203 -3.64 6.71 -17.32
C CYS A 203 -4.58 7.91 -17.12
N SER A 204 -4.20 9.11 -17.55
CA SER A 204 -5.03 10.32 -17.41
C SER A 204 -6.32 10.24 -18.25
N CYS A 205 -6.27 9.65 -19.45
CA CYS A 205 -7.45 9.37 -20.26
C CYS A 205 -8.41 8.38 -19.57
N LEU A 206 -7.88 7.29 -19.00
CA LEU A 206 -8.69 6.32 -18.26
C LEU A 206 -9.35 6.94 -17.03
N MET A 207 -8.60 7.78 -16.30
CA MET A 207 -9.10 8.53 -15.15
C MET A 207 -10.12 9.60 -15.54
N ALA A 208 -9.99 10.23 -16.71
CA ALA A 208 -10.98 11.19 -17.20
C ALA A 208 -12.35 10.51 -17.44
N HIS A 209 -12.35 9.30 -17.99
CA HIS A 209 -13.56 8.49 -18.11
C HIS A 209 -14.14 8.04 -16.77
N ALA A 210 -13.28 7.86 -15.76
CA ALA A 210 -13.67 7.55 -14.38
C ALA A 210 -14.36 8.75 -13.72
N PHE A 211 -13.85 9.96 -13.94
CA PHE A 211 -14.45 11.23 -13.50
C PHE A 211 -15.87 11.38 -14.09
N PHE A 212 -16.03 11.23 -15.41
CA PHE A 212 -17.35 11.28 -16.05
C PHE A 212 -18.21 10.03 -15.85
N CYS A 213 -17.74 9.07 -15.04
CA CYS A 213 -18.49 7.87 -14.65
C CYS A 213 -18.99 7.00 -15.81
N THR A 214 -18.21 6.95 -16.90
CA THR A 214 -18.62 6.34 -18.17
C THR A 214 -18.38 4.82 -18.25
N TYR A 215 -17.69 4.21 -17.29
CA TYR A 215 -17.49 2.76 -17.26
C TYR A 215 -18.76 2.01 -16.84
N ARG A 216 -18.99 0.82 -17.42
CA ARG A 216 -20.07 -0.07 -16.97
C ARG A 216 -19.80 -0.64 -15.58
N ARG A 217 -20.86 -0.77 -14.77
CA ARG A 217 -20.79 -1.20 -13.36
C ARG A 217 -20.91 -2.72 -13.15
N GLU A 218 -20.70 -3.53 -14.17
CA GLU A 218 -21.13 -4.94 -14.21
C GLU A 218 -20.14 -5.94 -13.59
N ARG A 219 -18.91 -5.54 -13.24
CA ARG A 219 -17.88 -6.46 -12.72
C ARG A 219 -17.79 -6.40 -11.20
N HIS A 220 -18.31 -7.42 -10.52
CA HIS A 220 -18.34 -7.50 -9.06
C HIS A 220 -17.01 -7.93 -8.42
N ASN A 221 -16.11 -8.54 -9.20
CA ASN A 221 -14.80 -9.01 -8.78
C ASN A 221 -13.68 -7.96 -8.97
N PHE A 222 -14.03 -6.73 -9.32
CA PHE A 222 -13.11 -5.59 -9.46
C PHE A 222 -13.57 -4.47 -8.53
N ASN A 223 -12.64 -3.56 -8.17
CA ASN A 223 -13.02 -2.39 -7.40
C ASN A 223 -13.82 -1.39 -8.27
N ARG A 224 -14.43 -0.41 -7.62
CA ARG A 224 -15.13 0.69 -8.31
C ARG A 224 -14.12 1.68 -8.85
N ILE A 225 -14.33 2.08 -10.10
CA ILE A 225 -13.55 3.14 -10.76
C ILE A 225 -14.35 4.44 -10.98
N ASN A 226 -15.68 4.37 -11.10
CA ASN A 226 -16.49 5.57 -11.33
C ASN A 226 -16.58 6.42 -10.06
N MET A 227 -16.41 7.74 -10.19
CA MET A 227 -16.34 8.70 -9.07
C MET A 227 -17.71 9.13 -8.51
N ALA A 228 -18.81 8.51 -8.92
CA ALA A 228 -20.17 8.90 -8.51
C ALA A 228 -20.38 9.00 -6.99
N SER A 229 -19.74 8.11 -6.22
CA SER A 229 -19.79 8.14 -4.74
C SER A 229 -19.14 9.39 -4.15
N ILE A 230 -18.16 9.99 -4.82
CA ILE A 230 -17.54 11.26 -4.41
C ILE A 230 -18.51 12.41 -4.69
N PHE A 231 -19.16 12.42 -5.84
CA PHE A 231 -20.09 13.49 -6.24
C PHE A 231 -21.36 13.54 -5.40
N ASP A 232 -21.83 12.42 -4.87
CA ASP A 232 -23.08 12.31 -4.10
C ASP A 232 -23.09 13.14 -2.80
N GLY A 233 -21.93 13.38 -2.18
CA GLY A 233 -21.83 14.21 -0.96
C GLY A 233 -22.13 13.52 0.36
N ARG A 234 -22.57 12.24 0.33
CA ARG A 234 -22.73 11.42 1.55
C ARG A 234 -21.41 11.15 2.30
N ASN A 235 -20.27 11.32 1.64
CA ASN A 235 -18.97 11.23 2.27
C ASN A 235 -18.53 12.62 2.77
N PRO A 236 -18.27 12.81 4.08
CA PRO A 236 -17.80 14.10 4.60
C PRO A 236 -16.47 14.56 3.98
N LEU A 237 -15.67 13.63 3.44
CA LEU A 237 -14.39 13.92 2.80
C LEU A 237 -14.48 14.11 1.28
N SER A 238 -15.68 14.18 0.70
CA SER A 238 -15.85 14.36 -0.76
C SER A 238 -15.09 15.59 -1.27
N HIS A 239 -15.20 16.73 -0.59
CA HIS A 239 -14.53 17.98 -0.96
C HIS A 239 -13.00 17.85 -0.94
N VAL A 240 -12.44 17.19 0.09
CA VAL A 240 -10.99 16.93 0.18
C VAL A 240 -10.52 16.06 -0.97
N LYS A 241 -11.22 14.96 -1.24
CA LYS A 241 -10.87 14.02 -2.33
C LYS A 241 -10.96 14.68 -3.71
N LEU A 242 -11.98 15.50 -3.94
CA LEU A 242 -12.11 16.28 -5.17
C LEU A 242 -10.91 17.21 -5.35
N ARG A 243 -10.41 17.83 -4.27
CA ARG A 243 -9.21 18.67 -4.34
C ARG A 243 -7.96 17.90 -4.80
N PHE A 244 -7.70 16.70 -4.28
CA PHE A 244 -6.61 15.83 -4.76
C PHE A 244 -6.77 15.49 -6.25
N ILE A 245 -7.96 15.04 -6.64
CA ILE A 245 -8.25 14.55 -8.00
C ILE A 245 -8.15 15.69 -9.02
N LEU A 246 -8.77 16.85 -8.74
CA LEU A 246 -8.73 18.01 -9.62
C LEU A 246 -7.34 18.62 -9.68
N HIS A 247 -6.56 18.60 -8.59
CA HIS A 247 -5.16 19.02 -8.63
C HIS A 247 -4.33 18.12 -9.56
N TYR A 248 -4.49 16.80 -9.51
CA TYR A 248 -3.86 15.90 -10.48
C TYR A 248 -4.20 16.27 -11.92
N PHE A 249 -5.48 16.48 -12.23
CA PHE A 249 -5.90 16.86 -13.57
C PHE A 249 -5.35 18.23 -13.99
N ALA A 250 -5.34 19.22 -13.09
CA ALA A 250 -4.73 20.52 -13.36
C ALA A 250 -3.25 20.39 -13.74
N MET A 251 -2.50 19.54 -13.05
CA MET A 251 -1.08 19.32 -13.31
C MET A 251 -0.84 18.64 -14.67
N VAL A 252 -1.58 17.56 -14.99
CA VAL A 252 -1.40 16.86 -16.28
C VAL A 252 -1.90 17.68 -17.47
N LEU A 253 -2.92 18.52 -17.28
CA LEU A 253 -3.43 19.43 -18.32
C LEU A 253 -2.46 20.60 -18.57
N LYS A 254 -1.80 21.08 -17.52
CA LYS A 254 -0.76 22.12 -17.62
C LYS A 254 0.47 21.61 -18.36
N LYS A 255 0.93 20.40 -18.05
CA LYS A 255 2.03 19.73 -18.75
C LYS A 255 1.84 18.22 -18.68
N MET A 256 1.54 17.60 -19.82
CA MET A 256 1.35 16.16 -19.88
C MET A 256 2.66 15.45 -19.51
N PRO A 257 2.65 14.52 -18.55
CA PRO A 257 3.83 13.74 -18.22
C PRO A 257 4.19 12.78 -19.36
N SER A 258 5.50 12.62 -19.60
CA SER A 258 6.07 11.78 -20.67
C SER A 258 6.44 10.36 -20.22
N GLY A 259 6.28 10.04 -18.94
CA GLY A 259 6.64 8.75 -18.38
C GLY A 259 5.56 7.68 -18.56
N CYS A 260 5.73 6.57 -17.84
CA CYS A 260 4.79 5.48 -17.82
C CYS A 260 4.63 4.87 -16.41
N VAL A 261 3.59 4.04 -16.26
CA VAL A 261 3.29 3.29 -15.04
C VAL A 261 3.06 1.82 -15.40
N SER A 262 3.74 0.92 -14.71
CA SER A 262 3.56 -0.52 -14.85
C SER A 262 2.75 -1.07 -13.68
N PHE A 263 1.67 -1.78 -14.00
CA PHE A 263 0.85 -2.55 -13.06
C PHE A 263 1.17 -4.02 -13.24
N ARG A 264 1.53 -4.72 -12.18
CA ARG A 264 1.95 -6.13 -12.24
C ARG A 264 1.22 -6.94 -11.18
N ARG A 265 0.53 -7.99 -11.60
CA ARG A 265 0.01 -9.00 -10.67
C ARG A 265 1.04 -10.11 -10.53
N GLU A 266 1.32 -10.48 -9.30
CA GLU A 266 2.21 -11.60 -8.98
C GLU A 266 1.42 -12.68 -8.25
N VAL A 267 1.67 -13.94 -8.60
CA VAL A 267 1.05 -15.12 -7.98
C VAL A 267 2.17 -16.06 -7.54
N LEU A 268 2.16 -16.46 -6.27
CA LEU A 268 3.04 -17.51 -5.76
C LEU A 268 2.39 -18.88 -5.96
N PRO A 269 3.01 -19.80 -6.72
CA PRO A 269 2.58 -21.19 -6.79
C PRO A 269 2.60 -21.87 -5.40
N SER A 270 1.62 -22.73 -5.11
CA SER A 270 1.50 -23.33 -3.77
C SER A 270 2.66 -24.26 -3.40
N ASP A 271 3.32 -24.86 -4.39
CA ASP A 271 4.53 -25.68 -4.24
C ASP A 271 5.81 -24.86 -4.03
N ALA A 272 5.75 -23.55 -4.29
CA ALA A 272 6.85 -22.61 -4.03
C ALA A 272 6.78 -21.97 -2.63
N ILE A 273 5.79 -22.33 -1.80
CA ILE A 273 5.69 -21.86 -0.42
C ILE A 273 6.86 -22.43 0.41
N PRO A 274 7.63 -21.60 1.12
CA PRO A 274 8.71 -22.07 1.99
C PRO A 274 8.21 -22.97 3.13
N ASP A 275 9.02 -23.96 3.52
CA ASP A 275 8.82 -24.69 4.77
C ASP A 275 9.33 -23.83 5.93
N TRP A 276 8.48 -22.91 6.40
CA TRP A 276 8.83 -21.89 7.40
C TRP A 276 9.43 -22.47 8.68
N GLU A 277 9.06 -23.68 9.09
CA GLU A 277 9.62 -24.32 10.30
C GLU A 277 11.09 -24.73 10.15
N LYS A 278 11.54 -24.98 8.91
CA LYS A 278 12.89 -25.43 8.58
C LYS A 278 13.79 -24.32 8.06
N GLU A 279 13.30 -23.08 7.98
CA GLU A 279 14.10 -21.95 7.51
C GLU A 279 15.21 -21.59 8.51
N GLU A 280 16.47 -21.74 8.09
CA GLU A 280 17.66 -21.46 8.90
C GLU A 280 18.22 -20.05 8.70
N LEU A 281 17.57 -19.25 7.85
CA LEU A 281 17.97 -17.86 7.58
C LEU A 281 17.96 -17.02 8.86
N SER A 282 18.95 -16.15 9.00
CA SER A 282 19.01 -15.16 10.09
C SER A 282 18.02 -14.02 9.86
N MET A 283 17.68 -13.28 10.92
CA MET A 283 16.89 -12.04 10.80
C MET A 283 17.57 -11.02 9.87
N PRO A 284 16.81 -10.27 9.06
CA PRO A 284 17.36 -9.29 8.13
C PRO A 284 17.78 -8.02 8.88
N LEU A 285 18.45 -7.08 8.22
CA LEU A 285 18.69 -5.76 8.82
C LEU A 285 17.37 -5.00 8.91
N VAL A 286 16.92 -4.73 10.13
CA VAL A 286 15.69 -3.96 10.39
C VAL A 286 16.04 -2.63 11.03
N ALA A 287 15.40 -1.54 10.61
CA ALA A 287 15.34 -0.28 11.35
C ALA A 287 13.88 0.03 11.71
N VAL A 288 13.64 0.63 12.87
CA VAL A 288 12.29 0.98 13.32
C VAL A 288 12.22 2.48 13.57
N ALA A 289 11.22 3.16 13.02
CA ALA A 289 11.09 4.61 13.13
C ALA A 289 9.66 4.98 13.53
N SER A 290 9.51 5.84 14.54
CA SER A 290 8.21 6.47 14.86
C SER A 290 7.98 7.76 14.06
N ASP A 291 9.04 8.36 13.54
CA ASP A 291 9.02 9.50 12.65
C ASP A 291 9.06 9.08 11.17
N GLY A 292 8.63 9.98 10.29
CA GLY A 292 8.58 9.74 8.85
C GLY A 292 7.41 8.86 8.40
N SER A 293 7.40 8.56 7.11
CA SER A 293 6.32 7.85 6.43
C SER A 293 6.88 6.83 5.43
N ILE A 294 6.02 5.95 4.94
CA ILE A 294 6.40 4.93 3.94
C ILE A 294 6.69 5.61 2.59
N GLU A 295 5.82 6.55 2.20
CA GLU A 295 5.90 7.28 0.94
C GLU A 295 7.15 8.16 0.81
N ASP A 296 7.73 8.58 1.94
CA ASP A 296 8.96 9.39 2.00
C ASP A 296 10.23 8.52 2.13
N SER A 297 10.13 7.23 1.74
CA SER A 297 11.26 6.29 1.68
C SER A 297 11.63 6.01 0.22
N PRO A 298 12.40 6.90 -0.45
CA PRO A 298 12.79 6.72 -1.84
C PRO A 298 13.67 5.46 -2.01
N GLY A 299 13.60 4.83 -3.17
CA GLY A 299 14.39 3.63 -3.48
C GLY A 299 14.01 2.37 -2.70
N CYS A 300 13.00 2.43 -1.82
CA CYS A 300 12.45 1.26 -1.12
C CYS A 300 11.23 0.70 -1.87
N LEU A 301 10.96 -0.59 -1.69
CA LEU A 301 9.67 -1.20 -1.94
C LEU A 301 8.69 -0.70 -0.87
N GLN A 302 7.73 0.13 -1.29
CA GLN A 302 6.78 0.78 -0.40
C GLN A 302 5.52 -0.08 -0.25
N VAL A 303 5.19 -0.47 0.98
CA VAL A 303 4.03 -1.31 1.24
C VAL A 303 2.76 -0.47 1.30
N ASP A 304 1.78 -0.89 0.50
CA ASP A 304 0.38 -0.47 0.60
C ASP A 304 -0.41 -1.49 1.43
N PHE A 305 -1.06 -1.00 2.48
CA PHE A 305 -1.90 -1.79 3.39
C PHE A 305 -3.27 -2.03 2.77
N ALA A 306 -3.24 -2.76 1.66
CA ALA A 306 -4.32 -2.80 0.70
C ALA A 306 -5.58 -3.51 1.23
N ASN A 307 -6.69 -3.21 0.57
CA ASN A 307 -7.83 -4.10 0.50
C ASN A 307 -7.59 -5.18 -0.58
N GLU A 308 -8.24 -6.35 -0.44
CA GLU A 308 -8.22 -7.39 -1.49
C GLU A 308 -8.76 -6.87 -2.83
N TYR A 309 -9.60 -5.83 -2.81
CA TYR A 309 -9.93 -4.98 -3.95
C TYR A 309 -9.04 -3.73 -3.90
N ILE A 310 -7.94 -3.74 -4.63
CA ILE A 310 -6.94 -2.65 -4.62
C ILE A 310 -7.56 -1.25 -4.76
N GLY A 311 -7.02 -0.30 -4.02
CA GLY A 311 -7.53 1.07 -3.87
C GLY A 311 -8.66 1.20 -2.84
N GLY A 312 -9.10 0.09 -2.24
CA GLY A 312 -10.05 0.06 -1.12
C GLY A 312 -11.25 0.98 -1.32
N GLY A 313 -11.43 1.91 -0.38
CA GLY A 313 -12.48 2.91 -0.38
C GLY A 313 -12.12 4.25 -1.01
N VAL A 314 -11.08 4.34 -1.88
CA VAL A 314 -10.54 5.63 -2.34
C VAL A 314 -11.58 6.46 -3.08
N LEU A 315 -12.44 5.82 -3.89
CA LEU A 315 -13.57 6.47 -4.56
C LEU A 315 -14.89 6.39 -3.79
N ASN A 316 -14.83 6.05 -2.51
CA ASN A 316 -15.96 6.01 -1.59
C ASN A 316 -15.59 6.73 -0.28
N SER A 317 -15.80 6.13 0.89
CA SER A 317 -15.57 6.74 2.21
C SER A 317 -14.18 6.50 2.82
N GLY A 318 -13.32 5.68 2.21
CA GLY A 318 -12.01 5.33 2.76
C GLY A 318 -11.05 6.52 2.73
N ALA A 319 -10.26 6.71 3.79
CA ALA A 319 -9.28 7.79 3.90
C ALA A 319 -8.14 7.37 4.86
N VAL A 320 -7.76 6.10 4.79
CA VAL A 320 -6.64 5.55 5.56
C VAL A 320 -5.43 5.36 4.64
N GLN A 321 -4.41 4.62 5.07
CA GLN A 321 -3.11 4.58 4.38
C GLN A 321 -3.20 4.26 2.87
N GLU A 322 -3.96 3.23 2.46
CA GLU A 322 -4.17 2.88 1.04
C GLU A 322 -4.80 4.03 0.25
N GLU A 323 -5.93 4.56 0.73
CA GLU A 323 -6.64 5.61 -0.01
C GLU A 323 -5.86 6.92 -0.07
N ILE A 324 -5.14 7.29 1.00
CA ILE A 324 -4.28 8.47 1.01
C ILE A 324 -3.17 8.31 -0.03
N ARG A 325 -2.53 7.14 -0.10
CA ARG A 325 -1.48 6.85 -1.09
C ARG A 325 -2.01 6.99 -2.53
N PHE A 326 -3.21 6.49 -2.78
CA PHE A 326 -3.87 6.60 -4.08
C PHE A 326 -4.34 8.03 -4.39
N LEU A 327 -4.64 8.87 -3.38
CA LEU A 327 -4.99 10.29 -3.57
C LEU A 327 -3.77 11.15 -3.89
N ILE A 328 -2.61 10.89 -3.27
CA ILE A 328 -1.39 11.63 -3.58
C ILE A 328 -0.73 11.16 -4.89
N CYS A 329 -1.00 9.92 -5.33
CA CYS A 329 -0.54 9.36 -6.61
C CYS A 329 -1.72 8.83 -7.45
N PRO A 330 -2.59 9.67 -8.03
CA PRO A 330 -3.87 9.24 -8.63
C PRO A 330 -3.78 8.26 -9.81
N GLU A 331 -2.63 8.16 -10.47
CA GLU A 331 -2.38 7.15 -11.51
C GLU A 331 -2.55 5.72 -10.97
N MET A 332 -2.32 5.51 -9.68
CA MET A 332 -2.53 4.22 -9.02
C MET A 332 -4.00 3.77 -9.05
N MET A 333 -4.96 4.69 -9.12
CA MET A 333 -6.39 4.37 -9.18
C MET A 333 -6.77 3.62 -10.46
N VAL A 334 -5.96 3.67 -11.52
CA VAL A 334 -6.15 2.86 -12.72
C VAL A 334 -6.11 1.36 -12.38
N SER A 335 -5.39 0.95 -11.33
CA SER A 335 -5.40 -0.43 -10.85
C SER A 335 -6.79 -0.93 -10.44
N CYS A 336 -7.69 -0.05 -9.95
CA CYS A 336 -9.08 -0.40 -9.63
C CYS A 336 -9.86 -0.90 -10.86
N LEU A 337 -9.49 -0.43 -12.05
CA LEU A 337 -10.07 -0.83 -13.33
C LEU A 337 -9.43 -2.11 -13.88
N LEU A 338 -8.11 -2.25 -13.69
CA LEU A 338 -7.31 -3.32 -14.31
C LEU A 338 -7.28 -4.61 -13.49
N CYS A 339 -7.32 -4.52 -12.17
CA CYS A 339 -6.97 -5.64 -11.30
C CYS A 339 -8.20 -6.31 -10.68
N GLU A 340 -8.33 -7.61 -10.89
CA GLU A 340 -9.31 -8.43 -10.18
C GLU A 340 -8.90 -8.57 -8.70
N LYS A 341 -9.88 -8.81 -7.82
CA LYS A 341 -9.66 -9.12 -6.40
C LYS A 341 -8.46 -10.06 -6.18
N MET A 342 -7.59 -9.72 -5.24
CA MET A 342 -6.42 -10.53 -4.84
C MET A 342 -6.84 -11.77 -4.04
N GLY A 343 -6.26 -12.92 -4.38
CA GLY A 343 -6.30 -14.14 -3.59
C GLY A 343 -5.17 -14.22 -2.56
N PRO A 344 -5.14 -15.25 -1.69
CA PRO A 344 -4.20 -15.32 -0.56
C PRO A 344 -2.71 -15.37 -0.93
N LEU A 345 -2.37 -15.80 -2.14
CA LEU A 345 -1.00 -15.93 -2.64
C LEU A 345 -0.71 -14.95 -3.78
N GLU A 346 -1.44 -13.83 -3.83
CA GLU A 346 -1.35 -12.85 -4.90
C GLU A 346 -1.08 -11.45 -4.38
N VAL A 347 -0.34 -10.65 -5.12
CA VAL A 347 -0.10 -9.23 -4.80
C VAL A 347 -0.14 -8.42 -6.09
N ILE A 348 -0.25 -7.10 -5.95
CA ILE A 348 -0.17 -6.17 -7.08
C ILE A 348 0.96 -5.19 -6.82
N HIS A 349 1.89 -5.09 -7.77
CA HIS A 349 2.92 -4.06 -7.79
C HIS A 349 2.53 -2.93 -8.73
N ILE A 350 2.79 -1.69 -8.31
CA ILE A 350 2.65 -0.49 -9.13
C ILE A 350 4.01 0.20 -9.17
N ILE A 351 4.55 0.34 -10.37
CA ILE A 351 5.89 0.89 -10.61
C ILE A 351 5.77 2.15 -11.45
N GLY A 352 6.32 3.26 -10.97
CA GLY A 352 6.43 4.49 -11.76
C GLY A 352 5.35 5.55 -11.57
N ALA A 353 4.39 5.33 -10.65
CA ALA A 353 3.36 6.32 -10.38
C ALA A 353 3.93 7.59 -9.74
N GLN A 354 3.55 8.74 -10.29
CA GLN A 354 4.00 10.07 -9.86
C GLN A 354 3.20 10.55 -8.64
N ARG A 355 3.88 11.20 -7.68
CA ARG A 355 3.22 11.94 -6.60
C ARG A 355 2.86 13.35 -7.07
N TYR A 356 1.61 13.73 -6.92
CA TYR A 356 1.06 15.04 -7.34
C TYR A 356 0.69 15.93 -6.16
N SER A 357 0.51 15.37 -4.97
CA SER A 357 0.05 16.14 -3.81
C SER A 357 0.73 15.67 -2.53
N SER A 358 0.71 16.57 -1.56
CA SER A 358 1.02 16.25 -0.17
C SER A 358 -0.27 16.28 0.63
N TYR A 359 -0.17 16.00 1.93
CA TYR A 359 -1.33 15.95 2.80
C TYR A 359 -0.95 16.20 4.26
N PHE A 360 -1.96 16.50 5.06
CA PHE A 360 -1.90 16.44 6.51
C PHE A 360 -3.07 15.61 7.04
N GLY A 361 -2.97 15.15 8.29
CA GLY A 361 -4.03 14.40 8.94
C GLY A 361 -4.22 12.98 8.39
N TYR A 362 -5.25 12.30 8.89
CA TYR A 362 -5.52 10.89 8.60
C TYR A 362 -6.98 10.54 8.90
N GLY A 363 -7.61 9.70 8.09
CA GLY A 363 -9.03 9.37 8.28
C GLY A 363 -9.89 10.63 8.15
N SER A 364 -10.69 10.93 9.17
CA SER A 364 -11.60 12.08 9.17
C SER A 364 -10.91 13.44 9.20
N SER A 365 -9.62 13.52 9.57
CA SER A 365 -8.86 14.77 9.60
C SER A 365 -7.98 14.98 8.36
N LEU A 366 -8.13 14.15 7.33
CA LEU A 366 -7.35 14.26 6.11
C LEU A 366 -7.57 15.61 5.44
N GLU A 367 -6.49 16.30 5.11
CA GLU A 367 -6.47 17.55 4.36
C GLU A 367 -5.46 17.47 3.21
N TRP A 368 -5.79 18.16 2.11
CA TRP A 368 -4.91 18.30 0.96
C TRP A 368 -3.83 19.36 1.20
N ALA A 369 -2.62 19.11 0.72
CA ALA A 369 -1.53 20.07 0.71
C ALA A 369 -0.76 20.04 -0.63
N PRO A 370 -0.12 21.16 -1.04
CA PRO A 370 0.75 21.17 -2.21
C PRO A 370 1.98 20.26 -2.00
N TYR A 371 2.51 19.71 -3.09
CA TYR A 371 3.75 18.94 -3.07
C TYR A 371 4.87 19.71 -3.78
N GLU A 372 5.93 20.02 -3.06
CA GLU A 372 7.02 20.88 -3.56
C GLU A 372 7.99 20.13 -4.48
N ASP A 373 8.20 18.83 -4.25
CA ASP A 373 9.16 18.02 -5.01
C ASP A 373 8.57 17.40 -6.29
N PHE A 374 7.44 17.92 -6.78
CA PHE A 374 6.80 17.41 -7.99
C PHE A 374 7.77 17.40 -9.19
N ALA A 375 7.90 16.25 -9.84
CA ALA A 375 8.77 16.01 -11.00
C ALA A 375 10.28 16.12 -10.71
N CYS A 376 10.68 16.19 -9.44
CA CYS A 376 12.08 16.06 -9.01
C CYS A 376 12.48 14.60 -8.77
N GLU A 377 11.51 13.67 -8.72
CA GLU A 377 11.81 12.27 -8.44
C GLU A 377 12.61 11.61 -9.57
N PRO A 378 13.61 10.78 -9.23
CA PRO A 378 14.43 10.11 -10.22
C PRO A 378 13.60 9.11 -11.05
N LYS A 379 13.92 9.00 -12.34
CA LYS A 379 13.28 8.08 -13.27
C LYS A 379 14.22 6.93 -13.65
N ASP A 380 13.66 5.79 -13.99
CA ASP A 380 14.39 4.68 -14.61
C ASP A 380 14.57 4.86 -16.12
N GLU A 381 15.18 3.88 -16.77
CA GLU A 381 15.46 3.91 -18.23
C GLU A 381 14.20 3.92 -19.11
N PHE A 382 13.02 3.63 -18.55
CA PHE A 382 11.74 3.61 -19.25
C PHE A 382 10.85 4.81 -18.89
N GLY A 383 11.40 5.79 -18.17
CA GLY A 383 10.67 6.99 -17.75
C GLY A 383 9.69 6.75 -16.60
N ARG A 384 9.77 5.60 -15.90
CA ARG A 384 9.00 5.35 -14.68
C ARG A 384 9.68 6.05 -13.51
N ILE A 385 8.90 6.67 -12.62
CA ILE A 385 9.42 7.14 -11.34
C ILE A 385 10.05 5.96 -10.57
N LYS A 386 11.20 6.17 -9.94
CA LYS A 386 11.89 5.14 -9.14
C LYS A 386 11.21 4.91 -7.79
N CYS A 387 9.94 4.54 -7.85
CA CYS A 387 9.09 4.16 -6.74
C CYS A 387 8.37 2.87 -7.14
N GLU A 388 8.58 1.82 -6.35
CA GLU A 388 7.82 0.57 -6.45
C GLU A 388 6.92 0.48 -5.23
N LEU A 389 5.62 0.36 -5.47
CA LEU A 389 4.62 0.09 -4.45
C LEU A 389 4.15 -1.36 -4.57
N VAL A 390 3.93 -2.04 -3.45
CA VAL A 390 3.27 -3.34 -3.39
C VAL A 390 2.00 -3.29 -2.54
N ALA A 391 0.88 -3.54 -3.18
CA ALA A 391 -0.42 -3.74 -2.55
C ALA A 391 -0.53 -5.19 -2.08
N MET A 392 -0.63 -5.36 -0.76
CA MET A 392 -0.87 -6.65 -0.13
C MET A 392 -1.95 -6.54 0.94
N ASP A 393 -2.99 -7.35 0.82
CA ASP A 393 -4.15 -7.28 1.72
C ASP A 393 -3.96 -8.15 2.97
N ALA A 394 -4.19 -7.58 4.15
CA ALA A 394 -4.21 -8.32 5.42
C ALA A 394 -5.60 -8.95 5.68
N LYS A 395 -5.66 -9.97 6.53
CA LYS A 395 -6.95 -10.56 6.94
C LYS A 395 -7.63 -9.67 7.97
N LEU A 396 -8.95 -9.48 7.82
CA LEU A 396 -9.78 -8.77 8.79
C LEU A 396 -10.09 -9.65 10.02
N PHE A 397 -9.64 -9.22 11.19
CA PHE A 397 -9.93 -9.82 12.49
C PHE A 397 -10.86 -8.92 13.31
N ARG A 398 -12.16 -9.25 13.29
CA ARG A 398 -13.20 -8.49 14.02
C ARG A 398 -13.00 -8.57 15.54
N PRO A 399 -13.43 -7.57 16.34
CA PRO A 399 -13.16 -7.48 17.78
C PRO A 399 -13.41 -8.77 18.59
N GLY A 400 -14.48 -9.53 18.31
CA GLY A 400 -14.78 -10.80 19.00
C GLY A 400 -14.00 -12.03 18.53
N PHE A 401 -13.21 -11.92 17.46
CA PHE A 401 -12.47 -13.02 16.83
C PHE A 401 -11.00 -12.69 16.63
N ARG A 402 -10.46 -11.71 17.36
CA ARG A 402 -9.06 -11.27 17.22
C ARG A 402 -8.07 -12.40 17.49
N ASN A 403 -8.33 -13.25 18.47
CA ASN A 403 -7.44 -14.36 18.82
C ASN A 403 -7.26 -15.38 17.68
N ALA A 404 -8.19 -15.42 16.70
CA ALA A 404 -8.03 -16.28 15.53
C ALA A 404 -6.75 -15.97 14.75
N GLN A 405 -6.19 -14.76 14.85
CA GLN A 405 -4.96 -14.40 14.16
C GLN A 405 -3.74 -15.21 14.61
N TYR A 406 -3.76 -15.78 15.82
CA TYR A 406 -2.67 -16.58 16.37
C TYR A 406 -2.70 -18.05 15.90
N LYS A 407 -3.77 -18.45 15.19
CA LYS A 407 -3.85 -19.79 14.57
C LYS A 407 -2.83 -19.94 13.46
N LYS A 408 -2.22 -21.12 13.38
CA LYS A 408 -1.22 -21.45 12.37
C LYS A 408 -1.68 -21.10 10.95
N GLU A 409 -2.92 -21.42 10.58
CA GLU A 409 -3.42 -21.15 9.22
C GLU A 409 -3.47 -19.65 8.90
N ASN A 410 -3.74 -18.81 9.91
CA ASN A 410 -3.77 -17.36 9.74
C ASN A 410 -2.36 -16.76 9.76
N ILE A 411 -1.45 -17.27 10.58
CA ILE A 411 -0.02 -16.90 10.54
C ILE A 411 0.55 -17.23 9.16
N ASP A 412 0.32 -18.45 8.65
CA ASP A 412 0.78 -18.91 7.35
C ASP A 412 0.23 -18.04 6.22
N ARG A 413 -1.07 -17.72 6.25
CA ARG A 413 -1.69 -16.85 5.24
C ARG A 413 -1.01 -15.49 5.16
N GLU A 414 -0.80 -14.84 6.30
CA GLU A 414 -0.22 -13.49 6.35
C GLU A 414 1.26 -13.50 6.00
N LEU A 415 2.00 -14.52 6.46
CA LEU A 415 3.41 -14.71 6.14
C LEU A 415 3.63 -15.00 4.65
N ASN A 416 2.81 -15.87 4.05
CA ASN A 416 2.87 -16.15 2.62
C ASN A 416 2.53 -14.92 1.80
N LYS A 417 1.47 -14.17 2.18
CA LYS A 417 1.09 -12.92 1.51
C LYS A 417 2.22 -11.89 1.51
N ALA A 418 2.83 -11.63 2.67
CA ALA A 418 3.97 -10.73 2.79
C ALA A 418 5.18 -11.24 1.99
N TYR A 419 5.42 -12.55 2.01
CA TYR A 419 6.50 -13.15 1.22
C TYR A 419 6.29 -12.94 -0.28
N VAL A 420 5.10 -13.18 -0.83
CA VAL A 420 4.79 -12.90 -2.24
C VAL A 420 5.08 -11.43 -2.56
N GLY A 421 4.65 -10.52 -1.69
CA GLY A 421 4.88 -9.08 -1.86
C GLY A 421 6.36 -8.68 -1.86
N PHE A 422 7.19 -9.38 -1.10
CA PHE A 422 8.60 -9.04 -0.95
C PHE A 422 9.52 -9.80 -1.91
N LEU A 423 9.03 -10.79 -2.67
CA LEU A 423 9.83 -11.55 -3.62
C LEU A 423 10.53 -10.60 -4.63
N PRO A 424 11.88 -10.58 -4.68
CA PRO A 424 12.57 -9.71 -5.60
C PRO A 424 12.60 -10.28 -7.02
N LYS A 425 12.56 -9.41 -8.04
CA LYS A 425 12.77 -9.81 -9.45
C LYS A 425 14.23 -9.76 -9.88
N HIS A 426 15.09 -9.12 -9.09
CA HIS A 426 16.51 -8.98 -9.35
C HIS A 426 17.36 -9.37 -8.14
N ARG A 427 18.66 -9.69 -8.38
CA ARG A 427 19.59 -10.13 -7.33
C ARG A 427 19.83 -9.08 -6.24
N ASN A 428 19.76 -7.79 -6.60
CA ASN A 428 19.91 -6.67 -5.66
C ASN A 428 18.52 -6.14 -5.32
N ALA A 429 17.88 -6.76 -4.33
CA ALA A 429 16.55 -6.36 -3.89
C ALA A 429 16.60 -5.03 -3.13
N CYS A 430 15.73 -4.09 -3.48
CA CYS A 430 15.57 -2.88 -2.68
C CYS A 430 15.02 -3.22 -1.27
N PRO A 431 15.34 -2.42 -0.25
CA PRO A 431 14.74 -2.59 1.07
C PRO A 431 13.22 -2.42 1.05
N VAL A 432 12.55 -2.96 2.06
CA VAL A 432 11.11 -2.78 2.28
C VAL A 432 10.87 -1.60 3.22
N ALA A 433 10.02 -0.65 2.83
CA ALA A 433 9.45 0.36 3.72
C ALA A 433 8.01 -0.03 4.03
N THR A 434 7.73 -0.34 5.31
CA THR A 434 6.42 -0.83 5.75
C THR A 434 6.06 -0.28 7.14
N GLY A 435 5.01 -0.81 7.77
CA GLY A 435 4.60 -0.47 9.13
C GLY A 435 3.51 -1.40 9.64
N ASN A 436 2.53 -0.82 10.34
CA ASN A 436 1.42 -1.51 11.02
C ASN A 436 0.37 -2.15 10.07
N TRP A 437 0.82 -2.97 9.12
CA TRP A 437 0.01 -3.65 8.11
C TRP A 437 -1.11 -4.49 8.73
N GLY A 438 -2.36 -4.12 8.44
CA GLY A 438 -3.55 -4.82 8.93
C GLY A 438 -3.91 -4.58 10.40
N CYS A 439 -3.22 -3.67 11.11
CA CYS A 439 -3.41 -3.50 12.56
C CYS A 439 -4.43 -2.40 12.95
N GLY A 440 -4.87 -1.59 11.98
CA GLY A 440 -5.88 -0.55 12.20
C GLY A 440 -7.30 -1.08 12.13
N VAL A 441 -8.05 -0.67 11.11
CA VAL A 441 -9.43 -1.12 10.83
C VAL A 441 -9.54 -2.64 10.77
N PHE A 442 -8.45 -3.33 10.39
CA PHE A 442 -8.41 -4.78 10.21
C PHE A 442 -8.14 -5.55 11.51
N GLY A 443 -7.81 -4.87 12.61
CA GLY A 443 -7.77 -5.45 13.95
C GLY A 443 -6.62 -6.43 14.23
N GLY A 444 -5.59 -6.44 13.38
CA GLY A 444 -4.38 -7.23 13.60
C GLY A 444 -3.53 -6.74 14.78
N ASP A 445 -2.80 -7.67 15.37
CA ASP A 445 -1.81 -7.46 16.42
C ASP A 445 -0.50 -6.94 15.81
N LYS A 446 0.01 -5.81 16.31
CA LYS A 446 1.21 -5.15 15.78
C LYS A 446 2.48 -5.94 16.03
N GLU A 447 2.59 -6.63 17.16
CA GLU A 447 3.75 -7.47 17.51
C GLU A 447 3.82 -8.71 16.61
N LEU A 448 2.67 -9.35 16.39
CA LEU A 448 2.58 -10.49 15.47
C LEU A 448 2.92 -10.05 14.04
N LYS A 449 2.28 -8.97 13.56
CA LYS A 449 2.44 -8.50 12.18
C LYS A 449 3.83 -7.95 11.88
N SER A 450 4.51 -7.36 12.86
CA SER A 450 5.90 -6.91 12.69
C SER A 450 6.84 -8.10 12.50
N LEU A 451 6.70 -9.15 13.31
CA LEU A 451 7.50 -10.37 13.20
C LEU A 451 7.22 -11.10 11.88
N ILE A 452 5.95 -11.26 11.49
CA ILE A 452 5.57 -11.86 10.20
C ILE A 452 6.27 -11.16 9.03
N GLN A 453 6.29 -9.82 9.03
CA GLN A 453 6.96 -9.06 7.98
C GLN A 453 8.49 -9.22 8.05
N MET A 454 9.10 -9.30 9.24
CA MET A 454 10.54 -9.61 9.37
C MET A 454 10.89 -10.98 8.77
N LEU A 455 10.07 -12.01 9.03
CA LEU A 455 10.29 -13.36 8.50
C LEU A 455 10.20 -13.38 6.97
N ALA A 456 9.17 -12.74 6.41
CA ALA A 456 9.01 -12.60 4.96
C ALA A 456 10.18 -11.85 4.32
N ALA A 457 10.61 -10.73 4.92
CA ALA A 457 11.72 -9.93 4.43
C ALA A 457 13.05 -10.70 4.47
N ALA A 458 13.30 -11.45 5.57
CA ALA A 458 14.45 -12.34 5.69
C ALA A 458 14.50 -13.35 4.54
N ARG A 459 13.37 -14.01 4.28
CA ARG A 459 13.27 -15.05 3.25
C ARG A 459 13.35 -14.50 1.83
N ALA A 460 12.93 -13.26 1.64
CA ALA A 460 13.05 -12.51 0.40
C ALA A 460 14.43 -11.86 0.21
N GLY A 461 15.32 -11.92 1.22
CA GLY A 461 16.64 -11.30 1.17
C GLY A 461 16.60 -9.76 1.17
N ARG A 462 15.60 -9.17 1.84
CA ARG A 462 15.41 -7.72 1.91
C ARG A 462 15.63 -7.20 3.33
N ASP A 463 16.33 -6.07 3.43
CA ASP A 463 16.33 -5.25 4.62
C ASP A 463 14.99 -4.52 4.78
N MET A 464 14.67 -4.03 5.98
CA MET A 464 13.35 -3.45 6.28
C MET A 464 13.44 -2.19 7.13
N ILE A 465 12.71 -1.15 6.74
CA ILE A 465 12.35 -0.01 7.60
C ILE A 465 10.90 -0.19 8.02
N TYR A 466 10.65 -0.19 9.32
CA TYR A 466 9.32 -0.33 9.90
C TYR A 466 8.89 0.99 10.56
N TYR A 467 7.86 1.61 10.02
CA TYR A 467 7.25 2.83 10.53
C TYR A 467 6.14 2.52 11.53
N THR A 468 6.29 3.01 12.77
CA THR A 468 5.32 2.78 13.85
C THR A 468 4.21 3.83 13.91
N PHE A 469 4.34 4.90 13.11
CA PHE A 469 3.42 6.05 13.01
C PHE A 469 3.22 6.77 14.35
N ALA A 470 4.22 7.57 14.74
CA ALA A 470 4.29 8.35 15.97
C ALA A 470 4.24 7.53 17.29
N ASN A 471 4.27 6.19 17.21
CA ASN A 471 4.27 5.34 18.41
C ASN A 471 5.69 5.04 18.86
N LYS A 472 6.26 5.93 19.68
CA LYS A 472 7.62 5.78 20.20
C LYS A 472 7.78 4.58 21.13
N GLN A 473 6.77 4.26 21.93
CA GLN A 473 6.83 3.11 22.84
C GLN A 473 6.95 1.79 22.07
N PHE A 474 6.21 1.65 20.96
CA PHE A 474 6.30 0.48 20.10
C PHE A 474 7.61 0.42 19.32
N GLU A 475 8.18 1.58 18.94
CA GLU A 475 9.53 1.62 18.35
C GLU A 475 10.58 1.07 19.33
N ILE A 476 10.50 1.46 20.61
CA ILE A 476 11.41 0.98 21.66
C ILE A 476 11.26 -0.53 21.85
N SER A 477 10.02 -1.02 22.08
CA SER A 477 9.80 -2.45 22.34
C SER A 477 10.19 -3.35 21.16
N MET A 478 9.93 -2.91 19.93
CA MET A 478 10.31 -3.64 18.73
C MET A 478 11.84 -3.68 18.54
N ASN A 479 12.54 -2.56 18.80
CA ASN A 479 13.99 -2.55 18.76
C ASN A 479 14.59 -3.48 19.81
N GLU A 480 14.10 -3.44 21.06
CA GLU A 480 14.58 -4.32 22.11
C GLU A 480 14.42 -5.80 21.75
N LEU A 481 13.26 -6.21 21.24
CA LEU A 481 13.06 -7.59 20.80
C LEU A 481 14.00 -7.93 19.63
N TYR A 482 14.10 -7.07 18.62
CA TYR A 482 14.96 -7.32 17.46
C TYR A 482 16.42 -7.50 17.87
N GLU A 483 16.94 -6.66 18.76
CA GLU A 483 18.32 -6.77 19.27
C GLU A 483 18.53 -8.07 20.06
N LYS A 484 17.54 -8.49 20.85
CA LYS A 484 17.53 -9.78 21.53
C LYS A 484 17.56 -10.96 20.54
N LEU A 485 16.78 -10.91 19.46
CA LEU A 485 16.77 -11.94 18.40
C LEU A 485 18.13 -12.02 17.70
N LEU A 486 18.76 -10.88 17.39
CA LEU A 486 20.10 -10.83 16.80
C LEU A 486 21.17 -11.41 17.74
N TYR A 487 21.14 -11.02 19.02
CA TYR A 487 22.07 -11.51 20.03
C TYR A 487 22.01 -13.04 20.16
N LYS A 488 20.80 -13.62 20.08
CA LYS A 488 20.57 -15.06 20.12
C LYS A 488 20.75 -15.76 18.77
N LYS A 489 21.09 -15.03 17.71
CA LYS A 489 21.20 -15.55 16.33
C LYS A 489 19.95 -16.33 15.93
N ALA A 490 18.77 -15.79 16.27
CA ALA A 490 17.50 -16.43 15.98
C ALA A 490 17.33 -16.63 14.47
N THR A 491 16.88 -17.82 14.07
CA THR A 491 16.53 -18.11 12.68
C THR A 491 15.05 -17.81 12.41
N VAL A 492 14.70 -17.69 11.14
CA VAL A 492 13.31 -17.57 10.68
C VAL A 492 12.44 -18.70 11.24
N GLY A 493 12.91 -19.94 11.15
CA GLY A 493 12.17 -21.10 11.65
C GLY A 493 12.04 -21.15 13.17
N ALA A 494 13.02 -20.63 13.92
CA ALA A 494 12.91 -20.53 15.38
C ALA A 494 11.81 -19.55 15.80
N VAL A 495 11.79 -18.37 15.18
CA VAL A 495 10.75 -17.35 15.44
C VAL A 495 9.38 -17.82 14.96
N TYR A 496 9.29 -18.44 13.78
CA TYR A 496 8.04 -19.00 13.28
C TYR A 496 7.46 -20.05 14.24
N LYS A 497 8.28 -20.99 14.75
CA LYS A 497 7.85 -21.97 15.76
C LYS A 497 7.35 -21.33 17.06
N ALA A 498 7.98 -20.22 17.47
CA ALA A 498 7.49 -19.44 18.59
C ALA A 498 6.11 -18.83 18.31
N LEU A 499 5.90 -18.26 17.12
CA LEU A 499 4.60 -17.68 16.73
C LEU A 499 3.48 -18.72 16.71
N ILE A 500 3.70 -19.89 16.10
CA ILE A 500 2.65 -20.93 16.00
C ILE A 500 2.37 -21.65 17.33
N SER A 501 3.24 -21.49 18.33
CA SER A 501 2.99 -21.99 19.69
C SER A 501 2.28 -20.97 20.58
N PHE A 502 2.20 -19.70 20.16
CA PHE A 502 1.67 -18.62 20.97
C PHE A 502 0.20 -18.78 21.32
N GLU A 503 -0.65 -19.28 20.41
CA GLU A 503 -2.09 -19.44 20.66
C GLU A 503 -2.36 -20.18 21.97
N LYS A 504 -1.71 -21.34 22.17
CA LYS A 504 -1.89 -22.18 23.36
C LYS A 504 -1.41 -21.49 24.65
N GLU A 505 -0.32 -20.74 24.58
CA GLU A 505 0.23 -20.04 25.74
C GLU A 505 -0.58 -18.78 26.08
N HIS A 506 -1.11 -18.09 25.06
CA HIS A 506 -2.00 -16.96 25.23
C HIS A 506 -3.37 -17.38 25.81
N GLU A 507 -3.87 -18.57 25.46
CA GLU A 507 -5.07 -19.15 26.10
C GLU A 507 -4.86 -19.41 27.60
N ARG A 508 -3.65 -19.81 28.01
CA ARG A 508 -3.30 -20.00 29.44
C ARG A 508 -3.07 -18.69 30.16
N ASN A 509 -2.43 -17.73 29.50
CA ASN A 509 -2.13 -16.41 30.03
C ASN A 509 -2.50 -15.31 29.02
N PRO A 510 -3.73 -14.78 29.08
CA PRO A 510 -4.19 -13.73 28.16
C PRO A 510 -3.42 -12.40 28.25
N ARG A 511 -2.56 -12.22 29.26
CA ARG A 511 -1.70 -11.04 29.40
C ARG A 511 -0.35 -11.20 28.72
N LEU A 512 0.02 -12.41 28.32
CA LEU A 512 1.29 -12.68 27.65
C LEU A 512 1.28 -12.02 26.27
N SER A 513 2.26 -11.15 26.02
CA SER A 513 2.46 -10.52 24.71
C SER A 513 3.16 -11.47 23.73
N VAL A 514 3.02 -11.21 22.44
CA VAL A 514 3.70 -12.00 21.40
C VAL A 514 5.22 -11.86 21.53
N TYR A 515 5.71 -10.63 21.76
CA TYR A 515 7.14 -10.36 21.95
C TYR A 515 7.72 -11.08 23.17
N GLU A 516 7.01 -11.08 24.30
CA GLU A 516 7.43 -11.78 25.51
C GLU A 516 7.56 -13.29 25.26
N HIS A 517 6.54 -13.89 24.63
CA HIS A 517 6.54 -15.30 24.28
C HIS A 517 7.68 -15.67 23.33
N VAL A 518 7.84 -14.90 22.25
CA VAL A 518 8.88 -15.14 21.24
C VAL A 518 10.27 -15.07 21.85
N TYR A 519 10.53 -14.07 22.69
CA TYR A 519 11.81 -13.95 23.37
C TYR A 519 12.07 -15.14 24.31
N ALA A 520 11.09 -15.52 25.13
CA ALA A 520 11.21 -16.65 26.03
C ALA A 520 11.48 -17.95 25.26
N TYR A 521 10.75 -18.19 24.17
CA TYR A 521 10.92 -19.36 23.32
C TYR A 521 12.33 -19.45 22.73
N VAL A 522 12.84 -18.34 22.19
CA VAL A 522 14.17 -18.28 21.56
C VAL A 522 15.31 -18.43 22.58
N ILE A 523 15.15 -17.92 23.80
CA ILE A 523 16.17 -18.05 24.85
C ILE A 523 16.27 -19.46 25.39
N PHE A 524 15.12 -20.02 25.76
CA PHE A 524 15.11 -21.22 26.57
C PHE A 524 15.11 -22.49 25.71
N GLY A 525 14.91 -22.37 24.39
CA GLY A 525 14.55 -23.50 23.57
C GLY A 525 13.22 -24.09 24.05
N TRP A 526 12.76 -25.17 23.44
CA TRP A 526 11.57 -25.88 23.92
C TRP A 526 11.88 -26.56 25.26
N LEU A 527 11.89 -25.81 26.36
CA LEU A 527 11.81 -26.38 27.70
C LEU A 527 10.42 -27.00 27.82
N ASP A 528 10.37 -28.25 28.29
CA ASP A 528 9.12 -28.95 28.62
C ASP A 528 8.13 -27.99 29.28
N GLY A 529 6.88 -27.94 28.80
CA GLY A 529 5.92 -26.85 29.09
C GLY A 529 5.76 -26.48 30.56
N LYS A 530 6.01 -27.41 31.50
CA LYS A 530 5.98 -27.15 32.95
C LYS A 530 7.10 -26.23 33.45
N VAL A 531 8.29 -26.26 32.82
CA VAL A 531 9.43 -25.41 33.18
C VAL A 531 9.30 -24.03 32.52
N PHE A 532 8.78 -23.99 31.30
CA PHE A 532 8.44 -22.74 30.61
C PHE A 532 7.34 -21.97 31.36
N ASP A 533 6.25 -22.64 31.75
CA ASP A 533 5.17 -22.04 32.55
C ASP A 533 5.69 -21.48 33.89
N ALA A 534 6.57 -22.21 34.58
CA ALA A 534 7.18 -21.76 35.82
C ALA A 534 8.12 -20.56 35.61
N LEU A 535 8.87 -20.51 34.51
CA LEU A 535 9.78 -19.40 34.18
C LEU A 535 9.02 -18.15 33.73
N VAL A 536 7.97 -18.28 32.91
CA VAL A 536 7.13 -17.16 32.49
C VAL A 536 6.36 -16.61 33.69
N GLN A 537 5.77 -17.47 34.54
CA GLN A 537 5.14 -17.02 35.78
C GLN A 537 6.15 -16.37 36.74
N TYR A 538 7.38 -16.89 36.83
CA TYR A 538 8.45 -16.29 37.64
C TYR A 538 8.86 -14.90 37.11
N MET A 539 9.09 -14.75 35.80
CA MET A 539 9.44 -13.47 35.20
C MET A 539 8.31 -12.43 35.37
N VAL A 540 7.06 -12.82 35.12
CA VAL A 540 5.91 -11.93 35.26
C VAL A 540 5.66 -11.55 36.72
N SER A 541 5.85 -12.45 37.68
CA SER A 541 5.64 -12.16 39.11
C SER A 541 6.78 -11.37 39.77
N HIS A 542 8.02 -11.43 39.25
CA HIS A 542 9.17 -10.80 39.88
C HIS A 542 9.75 -9.59 39.12
N LEU A 543 9.45 -9.39 37.82
CA LEU A 543 9.76 -8.13 37.12
C LEU A 543 8.69 -7.05 37.34
N TYR A 544 7.42 -7.40 37.52
CA TYR A 544 6.36 -6.41 37.75
C TYR A 544 6.47 -5.66 39.09
N LEU A 545 7.23 -6.20 40.06
CA LEU A 545 7.49 -5.53 41.33
C LEU A 545 8.67 -4.55 41.27
N SER A 546 9.49 -4.54 40.20
CA SER A 546 10.60 -3.58 40.09
C SER A 546 10.29 -2.33 39.25
N LEU A 547 9.09 -2.22 38.68
CA LEU A 547 8.65 -1.04 37.94
C LEU A 547 7.63 -0.16 38.70
N ASN A 548 7.10 -0.64 39.83
CA ASN A 548 6.10 0.09 40.64
C ASN A 548 6.62 0.57 42.02
N GLU A 549 7.92 0.57 42.28
CA GLU A 549 8.52 1.12 43.52
C GLU A 549 9.27 2.45 43.32
N ASN A 550 8.97 3.21 42.26
CA ASN A 550 9.55 4.55 42.04
C ASN A 550 8.51 5.63 41.67
N GLU A 551 7.25 5.48 42.07
CA GLU A 551 6.20 6.51 41.87
C GLU A 551 5.71 7.17 43.17
N ASP A 552 6.55 7.20 44.20
CA ASP A 552 6.33 8.08 45.37
C ASP A 552 7.53 8.99 45.55
N PHE A 553 7.59 10.09 44.77
CA PHE A 553 8.05 11.41 45.22
C PHE A 553 7.97 12.40 44.04
N LEU A 554 7.50 13.62 44.32
CA LEU A 554 7.37 14.81 43.46
C LEU A 554 5.98 15.05 42.83
N MET A 555 4.99 15.26 43.71
CA MET A 555 4.00 16.32 43.52
C MET A 555 4.48 17.52 44.34
N ASP A 556 5.09 18.51 43.69
CA ASP A 556 5.00 19.92 44.08
C ASP A 556 5.65 20.83 43.02
N GLU A 557 4.91 21.91 42.72
CA GLU A 557 5.27 23.13 41.99
C GLU A 557 5.17 23.18 40.44
N LEU A 558 4.07 23.83 40.02
CA LEU A 558 3.74 24.47 38.72
C LEU A 558 4.73 25.62 38.37
N PRO A 559 4.73 26.18 37.13
CA PRO A 559 3.61 26.95 36.56
C PRO A 559 2.83 26.26 35.44
#